data_AF-X0S6F7-F1
#
_entry.id   AF-X0S6F7-F1
#
_cell.length_a   1.000
_cell.length_b   1.000
_cell.length_c   1.000
_cell.angle_alpha   90.00
_cell.angle_beta   90.00
_cell.angle_gamma   90.00
#
_symmetry.space_group_name_H-M   'P 1'
#
loop_
_entity.id
_entity.type
_entity.pdbx_description
1 polymer ?
#
loop_
_entity_poly.entity_id
_entity_poly.type
_entity_poly.pdbx_seq_one_letter_code
_entity_poly.pdbx_strand_id
1 'polypeptide(L)'
;EFFAERAHCEVAMMLVAPGLRVALATTHLPLSAVAAAITRDTLARIVRIVDADLRTRFRIANPRICVLGLNPHAGESGHLGREEIDTIIPALNALRCEGIALDGPLPADTAFLPGLRAKYDAFLAMYHDQGLPVLKALGFGDSVNVTLGLPYVRTSVDHGTALDLAGTGRADASSLIVATKLAIELAANRG
;
A
#
# COMPACT_ATOMS: atom_id res chain seq x y z
N GLU A 1 2.01 -3.77 13.82
CA GLU A 1 2.22 -5.17 14.28
C GLU A 1 1.17 -5.64 15.31
N PHE A 2 0.86 -4.88 16.37
CA PHE A 2 -0.03 -5.32 17.48
C PHE A 2 -1.32 -6.06 17.08
N PHE A 3 -2.13 -5.52 16.15
CA PHE A 3 -3.37 -6.16 15.74
C PHE A 3 -3.17 -7.47 14.96
N ALA A 4 -2.11 -7.53 14.15
CA ALA A 4 -1.78 -8.72 13.37
C ALA A 4 -1.39 -9.87 14.29
N GLU A 5 -0.54 -9.58 15.29
CA GLU A 5 -0.15 -10.54 16.33
C GLU A 5 -1.36 -11.08 17.08
N ARG A 6 -2.25 -10.19 17.54
CA ARG A 6 -3.43 -10.57 18.32
C ARG A 6 -4.50 -11.30 17.51
N ALA A 7 -4.59 -11.03 16.20
CA ALA A 7 -5.49 -11.72 15.29
C ALA A 7 -4.87 -12.99 14.69
N HIS A 8 -3.59 -13.28 14.97
CA HIS A 8 -2.83 -14.39 14.39
C HIS A 8 -2.92 -14.44 12.86
N CYS A 9 -2.82 -13.28 12.22
CA CYS A 9 -2.91 -13.15 10.77
C CYS A 9 -1.82 -12.24 10.23
N GLU A 10 -1.55 -12.41 8.94
CA GLU A 10 -0.65 -11.52 8.21
C GLU A 10 -1.43 -10.31 7.70
N VAL A 11 -0.76 -9.17 7.62
CA VAL A 11 -1.39 -7.91 7.24
C VAL A 11 -0.55 -7.14 6.24
N ALA A 12 -1.21 -6.29 5.45
CA ALA A 12 -0.54 -5.28 4.64
C ALA A 12 -1.01 -3.89 5.06
N MET A 13 -0.09 -2.93 5.08
CA MET A 13 -0.43 -1.52 5.27
C MET A 13 -0.78 -0.92 3.92
N MET A 14 -1.89 -0.18 3.86
CA MET A 14 -2.27 0.62 2.71
C MET A 14 -2.68 2.02 3.16
N LEU A 15 -2.16 3.05 2.52
CA LEU A 15 -2.71 4.40 2.62
C LEU A 15 -3.68 4.65 1.48
N VAL A 16 -4.79 5.30 1.82
CA VAL A 16 -5.86 5.66 0.88
C VAL A 16 -6.05 7.16 0.92
N ALA A 17 -6.04 7.78 -0.26
CA ALA A 17 -6.41 9.16 -0.49
C ALA A 17 -7.40 9.22 -1.67
N PRO A 18 -8.10 10.34 -1.91
CA PRO A 18 -8.99 10.48 -3.05
C PRO A 18 -8.32 10.10 -4.38
N GLY A 19 -8.82 9.03 -5.01
CA GLY A 19 -8.29 8.54 -6.30
C GLY A 19 -6.92 7.88 -6.25
N LEU A 20 -6.38 7.54 -5.07
CA LEU A 20 -5.07 6.89 -4.94
C LEU A 20 -5.02 5.95 -3.74
N ARG A 21 -4.61 4.70 -3.98
CA ARG A 21 -4.33 3.70 -2.93
C ARG A 21 -2.91 3.21 -3.08
N VAL A 22 -2.13 3.25 -2.00
CA VAL A 22 -0.73 2.81 -1.97
C VAL A 22 -0.54 1.81 -0.84
N ALA A 23 -0.38 0.54 -1.19
CA ALA A 23 0.07 -0.51 -0.30
C ALA A 23 1.60 -0.53 -0.21
N LEU A 24 2.12 -1.06 0.90
CA LEU A 24 3.55 -1.14 1.16
C LEU A 24 4.00 -2.61 1.32
N ALA A 25 5.05 -3.01 0.60
CA ALA A 25 5.68 -4.32 0.78
C ALA A 25 6.48 -4.39 2.09
N THR A 26 7.06 -3.26 2.51
CA THR A 26 7.69 -3.08 3.82
C THR A 26 7.16 -1.81 4.50
N THR A 27 7.00 -1.85 5.82
CA THR A 27 6.48 -0.72 6.61
C THR A 27 7.63 0.10 7.22
N HIS A 28 7.77 0.11 8.55
CA HIS A 28 8.74 0.93 9.27
C HIS A 28 10.07 0.16 9.43
N LEU A 29 10.83 0.06 8.34
CA LEU A 29 12.19 -0.48 8.35
C LEU A 29 13.22 0.63 8.11
N PRO A 30 14.43 0.55 8.70
CA PRO A 30 15.56 1.33 8.24
C PRO A 30 15.78 1.08 6.75
N LEU A 31 16.11 2.13 5.98
CA LEU A 31 16.29 2.02 4.53
C LEU A 31 17.31 0.95 4.14
N SER A 32 18.38 0.79 4.92
CA SER A 32 19.42 -0.23 4.71
C SER A 32 18.91 -1.67 4.85
N ALA A 33 17.76 -1.90 5.49
CA ALA A 33 17.16 -3.22 5.66
C ALA A 33 16.11 -3.55 4.58
N VAL A 34 15.70 -2.57 3.77
CA VAL A 34 14.61 -2.73 2.80
C VAL A 34 14.93 -3.81 1.77
N ALA A 35 16.09 -3.74 1.11
CA ALA A 35 16.43 -4.64 0.01
C ALA A 35 16.39 -6.12 0.44
N ALA A 36 16.93 -6.43 1.62
CA ALA A 36 16.92 -7.79 2.17
C ALA A 36 15.52 -8.28 2.57
N ALA A 37 14.59 -7.37 2.90
CA ALA A 37 13.22 -7.71 3.27
C ALA A 37 12.31 -7.99 2.06
N ILE A 38 12.70 -7.54 0.86
CA ILE A 38 11.99 -7.86 -0.39
C ILE A 38 12.40 -9.26 -0.84
N THR A 39 11.53 -10.23 -0.57
CA THR A 39 11.68 -11.62 -0.98
C THR A 39 10.47 -12.05 -1.78
N ARG A 40 10.58 -13.16 -2.52
CA ARG A 40 9.45 -13.68 -3.30
C ARG A 40 8.26 -14.01 -2.40
N ASP A 41 8.53 -14.55 -1.22
CA ASP A 41 7.50 -14.91 -0.24
C ASP A 41 6.83 -13.68 0.37
N THR A 42 7.61 -12.65 0.74
CA THR A 42 7.02 -11.42 1.29
C THR A 42 6.15 -10.72 0.25
N LEU A 43 6.60 -10.63 -1.01
CA LEU A 43 5.81 -10.07 -2.10
C LEU A 43 4.54 -10.87 -2.37
N ALA A 44 4.64 -12.20 -2.51
CA ALA A 44 3.48 -13.05 -2.79
C ALA A 44 2.39 -12.93 -1.72
N ARG A 45 2.82 -12.94 -0.45
CA ARG A 45 1.93 -12.75 0.69
C ARG A 45 1.22 -11.40 0.65
N ILE A 46 1.97 -10.30 0.51
CA ILE A 46 1.41 -8.94 0.52
C ILE A 46 0.48 -8.72 -0.68
N VAL A 47 0.89 -9.13 -1.88
CA VAL A 47 0.06 -8.98 -3.09
C VAL A 47 -1.26 -9.72 -2.96
N ARG A 48 -1.27 -10.95 -2.43
CA ARG A 48 -2.52 -11.70 -2.21
C ARG A 48 -3.44 -11.01 -1.20
N ILE A 49 -2.89 -10.48 -0.11
CA ILE A 49 -3.68 -9.70 0.87
C ILE A 49 -4.29 -8.46 0.19
N VAL A 50 -3.50 -7.73 -0.59
CA VAL A 50 -3.95 -6.52 -1.29
C VAL A 50 -5.03 -6.86 -2.32
N ASP A 51 -4.83 -7.84 -3.20
CA ASP A 51 -5.83 -8.25 -4.19
C ASP A 51 -7.14 -8.72 -3.51
N ALA A 52 -7.04 -9.58 -2.49
CA ALA A 52 -8.20 -10.09 -1.77
C ALA A 52 -9.01 -8.99 -1.10
N ASP A 53 -8.37 -8.03 -0.43
CA ASP A 53 -9.08 -6.93 0.23
C ASP A 53 -9.58 -5.88 -0.77
N LEU A 54 -8.91 -5.66 -1.91
CA LEU A 54 -9.46 -4.83 -2.99
C LEU A 54 -10.75 -5.44 -3.56
N ARG A 55 -10.80 -6.76 -3.74
CA ARG A 55 -12.02 -7.46 -4.16
C ARG A 55 -13.11 -7.41 -3.12
N THR A 56 -12.79 -7.75 -1.88
CA THR A 56 -13.82 -7.97 -0.84
C THR A 56 -14.27 -6.69 -0.15
N ARG A 57 -13.34 -5.78 0.19
CA ARG A 57 -13.64 -4.56 0.97
C ARG A 57 -13.86 -3.35 0.10
N PHE A 58 -13.12 -3.24 -1.00
CA PHE A 58 -13.28 -2.15 -1.96
C PHE A 58 -14.22 -2.52 -3.13
N ARG A 59 -14.75 -3.76 -3.17
CA ARG A 59 -15.68 -4.27 -4.19
C ARG A 59 -15.17 -4.11 -5.62
N ILE A 60 -13.86 -4.22 -5.82
CA ILE A 60 -13.24 -4.14 -7.14
C ILE A 60 -13.15 -5.55 -7.70
N ALA A 61 -14.07 -5.91 -8.60
CA ALA A 61 -14.20 -7.29 -9.08
C ALA A 61 -12.91 -7.84 -9.70
N ASN A 62 -12.15 -7.00 -10.42
CA ASN A 62 -10.86 -7.35 -11.05
C ASN A 62 -9.83 -6.25 -10.79
N PRO A 63 -9.20 -6.22 -9.60
CA PRO A 63 -8.27 -5.17 -9.23
C PRO A 63 -7.03 -5.18 -10.11
N ARG A 64 -6.63 -4.03 -10.61
CA ARG A 64 -5.36 -3.82 -11.31
C ARG A 64 -4.36 -3.16 -10.39
N ILE A 65 -3.30 -3.88 -10.04
CA ILE A 65 -2.29 -3.41 -9.10
C ILE A 65 -1.01 -3.06 -9.87
N CYS A 66 -0.56 -1.81 -9.74
CA CYS A 66 0.75 -1.39 -10.23
C CYS A 66 1.82 -1.68 -9.18
N VAL A 67 2.78 -2.53 -9.49
CA VAL A 67 3.91 -2.86 -8.60
C VAL A 67 5.13 -2.05 -9.00
N LEU A 68 5.72 -1.33 -8.04
CA LEU A 68 6.93 -0.54 -8.26
C LEU A 68 8.18 -1.42 -8.22
N GLY A 69 9.23 -1.03 -8.96
CA GLY A 69 10.57 -1.58 -8.73
C GLY A 69 11.10 -1.17 -7.36
N LEU A 70 12.05 -1.91 -6.81
CA LEU A 70 12.80 -1.51 -5.64
C LEU A 70 13.82 -0.42 -6.00
N ASN A 71 14.52 -0.64 -7.10
CA ASN A 71 15.60 0.21 -7.56
C ASN A 71 15.08 1.38 -8.45
N PRO A 72 15.82 2.50 -8.54
CA PRO A 72 15.58 3.52 -9.56
C PRO A 72 15.49 2.89 -10.95
N HIS A 73 14.58 3.40 -11.78
CA HIS A 73 14.30 2.85 -13.11
C HIS A 73 13.97 1.35 -13.11
N ALA A 74 13.46 0.81 -11.99
CA ALA A 74 13.23 -0.62 -11.80
C ALA A 74 14.47 -1.47 -12.15
N GLY A 75 15.64 -1.01 -11.70
CA GLY A 75 16.91 -1.72 -11.83
C GLY A 75 17.61 -1.52 -13.18
N GLU A 76 17.02 -0.77 -14.12
CA GLU A 76 17.60 -0.49 -15.45
C GLU A 76 18.14 -1.76 -16.12
N SER A 77 17.28 -2.77 -16.28
CA SER A 77 17.65 -4.08 -16.84
C SER A 77 18.82 -4.79 -16.11
N GLY A 78 19.01 -4.51 -14.82
CA GLY A 78 20.07 -5.10 -14.00
C GLY A 78 21.30 -4.20 -13.82
N HIS A 79 21.35 -3.02 -14.46
CA HIS A 79 22.46 -2.08 -14.33
C HIS A 79 22.44 -1.31 -13.00
N LEU A 80 21.27 -1.15 -12.38
CA LEU A 80 21.06 -0.43 -11.13
C LEU A 80 20.48 -1.34 -10.04
N GLY A 81 21.08 -2.50 -9.82
CA GLY A 81 20.58 -3.52 -8.90
C GLY A 81 19.86 -4.65 -9.64
N ARG A 82 19.67 -5.77 -8.96
CA ARG A 82 19.20 -7.03 -9.57
C ARG A 82 17.94 -7.59 -8.93
N GLU A 83 17.44 -6.96 -7.88
CA GLU A 83 16.29 -7.39 -7.10
C GLU A 83 15.04 -7.53 -7.98
N GLU A 84 14.89 -6.70 -9.01
CA GLU A 84 13.83 -6.87 -10.01
C GLU A 84 13.93 -8.19 -10.75
N ILE A 85 15.11 -8.51 -11.29
CA ILE A 85 15.34 -9.71 -12.12
C ILE A 85 15.28 -10.97 -11.25
N ASP A 86 15.93 -10.94 -10.09
CA ASP A 86 16.17 -12.12 -9.28
C ASP A 86 14.98 -12.43 -8.34
N THR A 87 14.20 -11.41 -7.96
CA THR A 87 13.13 -11.55 -6.96
C THR A 87 11.77 -11.05 -7.44
N ILE A 88 11.65 -9.76 -7.82
CA ILE A 88 10.35 -9.13 -8.04
C ILE A 88 9.66 -9.70 -9.28
N ILE A 89 10.30 -9.69 -10.46
CA ILE A 89 9.74 -10.21 -11.71
C ILE A 89 9.32 -11.68 -11.56
N PRO A 90 10.15 -12.60 -11.03
CA PRO A 90 9.73 -13.96 -10.76
C PRO A 90 8.49 -14.07 -9.85
N ALA A 91 8.42 -13.28 -8.77
CA ALA A 91 7.28 -13.28 -7.86
C ALA A 91 6.00 -12.80 -8.57
N LEU A 92 6.08 -11.70 -9.33
CA LEU A 92 4.94 -11.16 -10.08
C LEU A 92 4.45 -12.13 -11.15
N ASN A 93 5.36 -12.82 -11.84
CA ASN A 93 4.98 -13.81 -12.85
C ASN A 93 4.22 -14.99 -12.23
N ALA A 94 4.67 -15.50 -11.08
CA ALA A 94 3.95 -16.55 -10.36
C ALA A 94 2.53 -16.10 -9.96
N LEU A 95 2.39 -14.89 -9.44
CA LEU A 95 1.10 -14.33 -9.02
C LEU A 95 0.17 -14.02 -10.21
N ARG A 96 0.71 -13.65 -11.38
CA ARG A 96 -0.07 -13.52 -12.62
C ARG A 96 -0.65 -14.87 -13.05
N CYS A 97 0.07 -15.97 -12.86
CA CYS A 97 -0.46 -17.32 -13.11
C CYS A 97 -1.63 -17.70 -12.18
N GLU A 98 -1.76 -17.03 -11.04
CA GLU A 98 -2.92 -17.17 -10.13
C GLU A 98 -4.12 -16.30 -10.56
N GLY A 99 -4.00 -15.53 -11.65
CA GLY A 99 -5.06 -14.66 -12.17
C GLY A 99 -5.09 -13.26 -11.56
N ILE A 100 -4.06 -12.86 -10.79
CA ILE A 100 -3.93 -11.51 -10.24
C ILE A 100 -3.44 -10.56 -11.34
N ALA A 101 -4.16 -9.47 -11.59
CA ALA A 101 -3.80 -8.49 -12.61
C ALA A 101 -2.73 -7.52 -12.08
N LEU A 102 -1.47 -7.82 -12.40
CA LEU A 102 -0.28 -7.09 -11.95
C LEU A 102 0.46 -6.47 -13.13
N ASP A 103 0.64 -5.16 -13.10
CA ASP A 103 1.53 -4.43 -14.01
C ASP A 103 2.78 -3.99 -13.22
N GLY A 104 3.98 -4.34 -13.67
CA GLY A 104 5.21 -4.14 -12.88
C GLY A 104 6.35 -5.12 -13.17
N PRO A 105 7.56 -4.83 -12.65
CA PRO A 105 7.90 -3.63 -11.87
C PRO A 105 7.99 -2.36 -12.74
N LEU A 106 7.42 -1.25 -12.27
CA LEU A 106 7.53 0.06 -12.92
C LEU A 106 8.46 1.00 -12.13
N PRO A 107 9.16 1.94 -12.79
CA PRO A 107 9.90 3.01 -12.10
C PRO A 107 8.95 3.88 -11.26
N ALA A 108 9.29 4.07 -9.99
CA ALA A 108 8.44 4.78 -9.04
C ALA A 108 8.17 6.25 -9.43
N ASP A 109 9.16 6.93 -10.00
CA ASP A 109 9.10 8.33 -10.44
C ASP A 109 8.12 8.57 -11.60
N THR A 110 7.89 7.55 -12.44
CA THR A 110 6.96 7.65 -13.58
C THR A 110 5.60 7.01 -13.31
N ALA A 111 5.53 6.00 -12.43
CA ALA A 111 4.31 5.22 -12.18
C ALA A 111 3.12 6.07 -11.70
N PHE A 112 3.37 7.15 -10.97
CA PHE A 112 2.32 8.01 -10.41
C PHE A 112 1.86 9.15 -11.32
N LEU A 113 2.41 9.28 -12.53
CA LEU A 113 1.96 10.28 -13.50
C LEU A 113 0.46 10.11 -13.79
N PRO A 114 -0.32 11.20 -13.96
CA PRO A 114 -1.79 11.14 -14.01
C PRO A 114 -2.35 10.10 -15.00
N GLY A 115 -1.76 10.00 -16.19
CA GLY A 115 -2.21 9.06 -17.23
C GLY A 115 -1.95 7.58 -16.91
N LEU A 116 -0.90 7.28 -16.15
CA LEU A 116 -0.65 5.92 -15.65
C LEU A 116 -1.51 5.64 -14.42
N ARG A 117 -1.59 6.59 -13.48
CA ARG A 117 -2.35 6.46 -12.24
C ARG A 117 -3.82 6.14 -12.44
N ALA A 118 -4.46 6.72 -13.46
CA ALA A 118 -5.86 6.44 -13.77
C ALA A 118 -6.14 4.99 -14.21
N LYS A 119 -5.11 4.17 -14.49
CA LYS A 119 -5.26 2.78 -14.96
C LYS A 119 -5.30 1.75 -13.84
N TYR A 120 -4.98 2.15 -12.60
CA TYR A 120 -4.72 1.22 -11.50
C TYR A 120 -5.64 1.51 -10.31
N ASP A 121 -6.08 0.44 -9.66
CA ASP A 121 -6.92 0.51 -8.47
C ASP A 121 -6.09 0.69 -7.19
N ALA A 122 -4.85 0.20 -7.24
CA ALA A 122 -3.86 0.35 -6.19
C ALA A 122 -2.42 0.28 -6.74
N PHE A 123 -1.51 0.83 -5.95
CA PHE A 123 -0.07 0.72 -6.13
C PHE A 123 0.53 -0.11 -5.00
N LEU A 124 1.55 -0.90 -5.30
CA LEU A 124 2.41 -1.56 -4.31
C LEU A 124 3.80 -0.94 -4.38
N ALA A 125 4.11 -0.10 -3.39
CA ALA A 125 5.45 0.43 -3.19
C ALA A 125 6.29 -0.56 -2.38
N MET A 126 7.58 -0.64 -2.69
CA MET A 126 8.51 -1.55 -2.01
C MET A 126 8.83 -1.10 -0.59
N TYR A 127 8.88 0.22 -0.35
CA TYR A 127 9.13 0.81 0.96
C TYR A 127 8.35 2.10 1.19
N HIS A 128 8.28 2.50 2.46
CA HIS A 128 7.47 3.61 2.95
C HIS A 128 7.66 4.90 2.15
N ASP A 129 8.90 5.41 2.09
CA ASP A 129 9.19 6.70 1.45
C ASP A 129 9.16 6.67 -0.08
N GLN A 130 8.92 5.50 -0.70
CA GLN A 130 8.77 5.39 -2.15
C GLN A 130 7.40 5.87 -2.64
N GLY A 131 6.35 5.59 -1.87
CA GLY A 131 4.96 5.85 -2.29
C GLY A 131 4.25 6.91 -1.46
N LEU A 132 4.56 7.02 -0.17
CA LEU A 132 3.80 7.90 0.72
C LEU A 132 4.02 9.40 0.49
N PRO A 133 5.22 9.88 0.08
CA PRO A 133 5.38 11.30 -0.27
C PRO A 133 4.44 11.76 -1.38
N VAL A 134 4.28 10.93 -2.43
CA VAL A 134 3.37 11.21 -3.53
C VAL A 134 1.91 11.17 -3.07
N LEU A 135 1.54 10.17 -2.27
CA LEU A 135 0.18 10.07 -1.73
C LEU A 135 -0.17 11.27 -0.85
N LYS A 136 0.73 11.69 0.04
CA LYS A 136 0.51 12.84 0.94
C LYS A 136 0.43 14.15 0.17
N ALA A 137 1.27 14.33 -0.84
CA ALA A 137 1.24 15.51 -1.70
C ALA A 137 -0.10 15.63 -2.48
N LEU A 138 -0.68 14.51 -2.88
CA LEU A 138 -1.93 14.47 -3.65
C LEU A 138 -3.19 14.39 -2.78
N GLY A 139 -3.07 13.90 -1.55
CA GLY A 139 -4.20 13.66 -0.65
C GLY A 139 -4.60 14.86 0.21
N PHE A 140 -3.82 15.94 0.21
CA PHE A 140 -4.14 17.21 0.92
C PHE A 140 -4.53 17.06 2.40
N GLY A 141 -4.02 16.04 3.10
CA GLY A 141 -4.34 15.75 4.51
C GLY A 141 -5.48 14.75 4.74
N ASP A 142 -6.18 14.34 3.69
CA ASP A 142 -7.28 13.36 3.76
C ASP A 142 -6.79 11.90 3.56
N SER A 143 -5.54 11.61 3.94
CA SER A 143 -5.01 10.24 3.89
C SER A 143 -5.49 9.41 5.07
N VAL A 144 -5.88 8.17 4.79
CA VAL A 144 -6.31 7.18 5.78
C VAL A 144 -5.39 5.97 5.71
N ASN A 145 -4.88 5.54 6.85
CA ASN A 145 -4.16 4.28 6.96
C ASN A 145 -5.17 3.13 7.16
N VAL A 146 -5.16 2.17 6.26
CA VAL A 146 -5.98 0.96 6.29
C VAL A 146 -5.08 -0.25 6.52
N THR A 147 -5.47 -1.12 7.45
CA THR A 147 -4.78 -2.40 7.66
C THR A 147 -5.57 -3.51 6.99
N LEU A 148 -4.98 -4.05 5.93
CA LEU A 148 -5.55 -5.12 5.13
C LEU A 148 -5.23 -6.49 5.73
N GLY A 149 -6.04 -7.50 5.44
CA GLY A 149 -5.85 -8.89 5.85
C GLY A 149 -6.39 -9.25 7.24
N LEU A 150 -6.78 -8.26 8.07
CA LEU A 150 -7.43 -8.50 9.36
C LEU A 150 -8.83 -9.10 9.19
N PRO A 151 -9.33 -9.94 10.12
CA PRO A 151 -10.70 -10.48 10.03
C PRO A 151 -11.80 -9.40 10.20
N TYR A 152 -11.42 -8.18 10.63
CA TYR A 152 -12.28 -7.01 10.81
C TYR A 152 -11.76 -5.81 10.02
N VAL A 153 -12.57 -4.76 9.87
CA VAL A 153 -12.14 -3.49 9.28
C VAL A 153 -11.35 -2.70 10.31
N ARG A 154 -10.19 -2.18 9.91
CA ARG A 154 -9.40 -1.25 10.72
C ARG A 154 -8.86 -0.12 9.85
N THR A 155 -9.30 1.09 10.15
CA THR A 155 -8.73 2.34 9.63
C THR A 155 -8.07 3.13 10.76
N SER A 156 -7.24 4.09 10.40
CA SER A 156 -6.52 4.96 11.32
C SER A 156 -6.19 6.28 10.64
N VAL A 157 -6.06 7.32 11.46
CA VAL A 157 -5.44 8.58 11.06
C VAL A 157 -3.99 8.35 10.62
N ASP A 158 -3.46 9.29 9.84
CA ASP A 158 -2.09 9.29 9.30
C ASP A 158 -1.20 10.40 9.91
N HIS A 159 -1.66 11.01 11.00
CA HIS A 159 -0.88 11.95 11.81
C HIS A 159 -0.43 11.32 13.14
N GLY A 160 0.58 11.93 13.76
CA GLY A 160 1.09 11.53 15.08
C GLY A 160 0.22 12.02 16.24
N THR A 161 0.73 11.91 17.46
CA THR A 161 0.01 12.25 18.69
C THR A 161 -0.19 13.75 18.93
N ALA A 162 0.63 14.61 18.31
CA ALA A 162 0.58 16.08 18.46
C ALA A 162 0.38 16.53 19.93
N LEU A 163 1.28 16.08 20.82
CA LEU A 163 1.15 16.29 22.27
C LEU A 163 1.06 17.78 22.66
N ASP A 164 1.67 18.65 21.88
CA ASP A 164 1.62 20.12 22.01
C ASP A 164 0.23 20.72 21.74
N LEU A 165 -0.64 19.99 21.03
CA LEU A 165 -2.04 20.38 20.78
C LEU A 165 -3.02 19.79 21.80
N ALA A 166 -2.59 18.83 22.63
CA ALA A 166 -3.45 18.15 23.58
C ALA A 166 -4.09 19.14 24.58
N GLY A 167 -5.42 19.10 24.70
CA GLY A 167 -6.17 20.00 25.59
C GLY A 167 -6.29 21.45 25.12
N THR A 168 -5.69 21.82 23.97
CA THR A 168 -5.72 23.21 23.47
C THR A 168 -6.98 23.58 22.68
N GLY A 169 -7.75 22.58 22.23
CA GLY A 169 -8.91 22.77 21.34
C GLY A 169 -8.56 23.11 19.89
N ARG A 170 -7.28 23.08 19.51
CA ARG A 170 -6.79 23.46 18.16
C ARG A 170 -6.50 22.26 17.24
N ALA A 171 -6.75 21.03 17.69
CA ALA A 171 -6.53 19.85 16.88
C ALA A 171 -7.57 19.78 15.75
N ASP A 172 -7.12 19.43 14.54
CA ASP A 172 -8.01 19.18 13.41
C ASP A 172 -8.52 17.73 13.44
N ALA A 173 -9.85 17.56 13.39
CA ALA A 173 -10.50 16.25 13.41
C ALA A 173 -10.76 15.68 11.99
N SER A 174 -10.40 16.40 10.93
CA SER A 174 -10.63 16.02 9.52
C SER A 174 -10.18 14.60 9.22
N SER A 175 -8.92 14.25 9.51
CA SER A 175 -8.35 12.92 9.26
C SER A 175 -9.13 11.80 9.97
N LEU A 176 -9.56 12.02 11.23
CA LEU A 176 -10.35 11.04 11.97
C LEU A 176 -11.74 10.84 11.36
N ILE A 177 -12.37 11.92 10.92
CA ILE A 177 -13.68 11.88 10.26
C ILE A 177 -13.56 11.10 8.95
N VAL A 178 -12.54 11.38 8.12
CA VAL A 178 -12.31 10.67 6.86
C VAL A 178 -12.02 9.19 7.12
N ALA A 179 -11.19 8.87 8.10
CA ALA A 179 -10.90 7.48 8.49
C ALA A 179 -12.15 6.73 8.97
N THR A 180 -13.03 7.40 9.71
CA THR A 180 -14.29 6.82 10.19
C THR A 180 -15.26 6.56 9.04
N LYS A 181 -15.41 7.53 8.12
CA LYS A 181 -16.25 7.37 6.92
C LYS A 181 -15.77 6.22 6.06
N LEU A 182 -14.46 6.10 5.83
CA LEU A 182 -13.91 4.97 5.07
C LEU A 182 -14.17 3.64 5.79
N ALA A 183 -14.05 3.57 7.12
CA ALA A 183 -14.37 2.35 7.85
C ALA A 183 -15.84 1.92 7.66
N ILE A 184 -16.77 2.88 7.69
CA ILE A 184 -18.20 2.63 7.46
C ILE A 184 -18.41 2.09 6.04
N GLU A 185 -17.79 2.70 5.03
CA GLU A 185 -17.87 2.25 3.64
C GLU A 185 -17.35 0.81 3.48
N LEU A 186 -16.15 0.53 3.97
CA LEU A 186 -15.55 -0.81 3.89
C LEU A 186 -16.35 -1.87 4.67
N ALA A 187 -17.00 -1.48 5.77
CA ALA A 187 -17.87 -2.37 6.54
C ALA A 187 -19.19 -2.66 5.82
N ALA A 188 -19.82 -1.64 5.20
CA ALA A 188 -21.03 -1.79 4.40
C ALA A 188 -20.79 -2.63 3.12
N ASN A 189 -19.53 -2.70 2.69
CA ASN A 189 -19.14 -3.52 1.56
C ASN A 189 -19.09 -5.04 1.86
N ARG A 190 -19.22 -5.45 3.13
CA ARG A 190 -19.40 -6.86 3.51
C ARG A 190 -20.79 -7.34 3.07
N GLY A 191 -20.84 -7.98 1.90
CA GLY A 191 -21.96 -8.77 1.41
C GLY A 191 -21.52 -10.21 1.24
#